data_AF-A0A842MU02-F1
#
_entry.id   AF-A0A842MU02-F1
#
_cell.length_a   1.000
_cell.length_b   1.000
_cell.length_c   1.000
_cell.angle_alpha   90.00
_cell.angle_beta   90.00
_cell.angle_gamma   90.00
#
_symmetry.space_group_name_H-M   'P 1'
#
loop_
_entity.id
_entity.type
_entity.pdbx_description
1 polymer ?
#
loop_
_entity_poly.entity_id
_entity_poly.type
_entity_poly.pdbx_seq_one_letter_code
_entity_poly.pdbx_strand_id
1 'polypeptide(L)'
;MGIHPKLQSILRKIRDENLRKKVMELLENPVFEADGKTYSGLPLDSSPAGLSHHHSYPGGFIEHVVSSTNIALALCNSVEKIYGGKVNRDIVIAGILLHDLFKPLTYTEKEDGRYDTTKLADYMDHLSLAVSELVRRNFPLELIHVVSAHHGNHGPIKPRTVEALICHLADMADSRLNGEVLNVAAYLVRKVTGEEIPSLTAKEAFEILRSKTLEGLEGVAKTVEKIKRRRTRKA
;
A
#
# COMPACT_ATOMS: atom_id res chain seq x y z
N MET A 1 15.45 -13.75 -6.87
CA MET A 1 14.19 -13.00 -6.63
C MET A 1 14.41 -11.59 -7.11
N GLY A 2 13.52 -11.06 -7.95
CA GLY A 2 13.61 -9.70 -8.47
C GLY A 2 12.38 -8.89 -8.05
N ILE A 3 12.43 -7.58 -8.27
CA ILE A 3 11.31 -6.67 -7.99
C ILE A 3 10.03 -7.17 -8.69
N HIS A 4 8.90 -7.12 -7.98
CA HIS A 4 7.59 -7.44 -8.54
C HIS A 4 7.34 -6.72 -9.90
N PRO A 5 6.83 -7.40 -10.95
CA PRO A 5 6.70 -6.80 -12.29
C PRO A 5 5.90 -5.49 -12.33
N LYS A 6 4.88 -5.34 -11.48
CA LYS A 6 4.11 -4.09 -11.39
C LYS A 6 4.94 -2.95 -10.82
N LEU A 7 5.74 -3.19 -9.78
CA LEU A 7 6.64 -2.18 -9.20
C LEU A 7 7.75 -1.84 -10.19
N GLN A 8 8.30 -2.82 -10.91
CA GLN A 8 9.27 -2.58 -11.95
C GLN A 8 8.70 -1.70 -13.09
N SER A 9 7.44 -1.89 -13.45
CA SER A 9 6.74 -1.05 -14.43
C SER A 9 6.61 0.40 -13.96
N ILE A 10 6.36 0.62 -12.66
CA ILE A 10 6.29 1.96 -12.06
C ILE A 10 7.69 2.58 -11.97
N LEU A 11 8.68 1.82 -11.52
CA LEU A 11 10.08 2.24 -11.40
C LEU A 11 10.64 2.76 -12.73
N ARG A 12 10.30 2.11 -13.86
CA ARG A 12 10.68 2.57 -15.21
C ARG A 12 10.13 3.93 -15.61
N LYS A 13 9.13 4.46 -14.88
CA LYS A 13 8.57 5.80 -15.13
C LYS A 13 9.43 6.92 -14.52
N ILE A 14 10.34 6.60 -13.59
CA ILE A 14 11.32 7.56 -13.05
C ILE A 14 12.36 7.83 -14.14
N ARG A 15 12.47 9.10 -14.56
CA ARG A 15 13.35 9.53 -15.65
C ARG A 15 14.78 9.75 -15.19
N ASP A 16 14.97 10.35 -14.01
CA ASP A 16 16.27 10.49 -13.37
C ASP A 16 16.86 9.09 -13.08
N GLU A 17 17.94 8.77 -13.79
CA GLU A 17 18.54 7.43 -13.75
C GLU A 17 19.21 7.13 -12.40
N ASN A 18 19.76 8.16 -11.75
CA ASN A 18 20.42 8.02 -10.46
C ASN A 18 19.37 7.76 -9.37
N LEU A 19 18.28 8.54 -9.36
CA LEU A 19 17.16 8.33 -8.45
C LEU A 19 16.53 6.95 -8.70
N ARG A 20 16.26 6.60 -9.96
CA ARG A 20 15.69 5.30 -10.33
C ARG A 20 16.56 4.15 -9.81
N LYS A 21 17.88 4.23 -9.99
CA LYS A 21 18.82 3.22 -9.49
C LYS A 21 18.77 3.10 -7.96
N LYS A 22 18.78 4.21 -7.22
CA LYS A 22 18.71 4.19 -5.76
C LYS A 22 17.39 3.60 -5.25
N VAL A 23 16.27 3.96 -5.87
CA VAL A 23 14.95 3.39 -5.54
C VAL A 23 14.94 1.88 -5.81
N MET A 24 15.49 1.45 -6.95
CA MET A 24 15.61 0.03 -7.32
C MET A 24 16.40 -0.77 -6.28
N GLU A 25 17.59 -0.30 -5.91
CA GLU A 25 18.47 -0.96 -4.93
C GLU A 25 17.79 -1.12 -3.57
N LEU A 26 16.99 -0.13 -3.15
CA LEU A 26 16.24 -0.21 -1.90
C LEU A 26 15.02 -1.15 -2.00
N LEU A 27 14.32 -1.18 -3.15
CA LEU A 27 13.23 -2.13 -3.40
C LEU A 27 13.70 -3.59 -3.49
N GLU A 28 14.90 -3.83 -4.01
CA GLU A 28 15.47 -5.19 -4.12
C GLU A 28 15.89 -5.76 -2.77
N ASN A 29 16.33 -4.89 -1.86
CA ASN A 29 16.80 -5.30 -0.54
C ASN A 29 16.32 -4.34 0.56
N PRO A 30 15.01 -4.39 0.91
CA PRO A 30 14.42 -3.54 1.94
C PRO A 30 14.72 -4.08 3.33
N VAL A 31 16.01 -4.14 3.69
CA VAL A 31 16.46 -4.57 5.03
C VAL A 31 16.82 -3.37 5.89
N PHE A 32 16.72 -3.54 7.20
CA PHE A 32 17.15 -2.55 8.18
C PHE A 32 18.24 -3.14 9.08
N GLU A 33 19.27 -2.38 9.39
CA GLU A 33 20.36 -2.83 10.26
C GLU A 33 20.44 -1.95 11.52
N ALA A 34 20.39 -2.59 12.68
CA ALA A 34 20.56 -1.93 13.97
C ALA A 34 21.09 -2.93 15.02
N ASP A 35 21.94 -2.46 15.93
CA ASP A 35 22.49 -3.30 17.02
C ASP A 35 23.20 -4.57 16.49
N GLY A 36 23.93 -4.45 15.37
CA GLY A 36 24.61 -5.58 14.72
C GLY A 36 23.67 -6.66 14.16
N LYS A 37 22.36 -6.39 14.09
CA LYS A 37 21.34 -7.30 13.57
C LYS A 37 20.75 -6.75 12.28
N THR A 38 20.47 -7.66 11.35
CA THR A 38 19.71 -7.38 10.13
C THR A 38 18.27 -7.81 10.34
N TYR A 39 17.35 -6.89 10.09
CA TYR A 39 15.91 -7.10 10.11
C TYR A 39 15.39 -7.20 8.68
N SER A 40 14.64 -8.27 8.41
CA SER A 40 13.90 -8.48 7.17
C SER A 40 12.44 -8.82 7.51
N GLY A 41 11.57 -8.62 6.53
CA GLY A 41 10.12 -8.70 6.72
C GLY A 41 9.46 -9.72 5.81
N LEU A 42 8.12 -9.68 5.80
CA LEU A 42 7.31 -10.43 4.84
C LEU A 42 7.74 -10.09 3.40
N PRO A 43 7.70 -11.07 2.46
CA PRO A 43 7.93 -10.78 1.05
C PRO A 43 6.94 -9.72 0.54
N LEU A 44 7.42 -8.72 -0.21
CA LEU A 44 6.57 -7.62 -0.71
C LEU A 44 5.35 -8.13 -1.51
N ASP A 45 5.53 -9.22 -2.26
CA ASP A 45 4.51 -9.83 -3.13
C ASP A 45 3.33 -10.42 -2.36
N SER A 46 3.55 -10.86 -1.12
CA SER A 46 2.53 -11.47 -0.27
C SER A 46 2.17 -10.61 0.93
N SER A 47 2.89 -9.53 1.20
CA SER A 47 2.65 -8.66 2.35
C SER A 47 1.34 -7.86 2.21
N PRO A 48 0.59 -7.63 3.30
CA PRO A 48 -0.51 -6.67 3.32
C PRO A 48 0.02 -5.22 3.34
N ALA A 49 -0.83 -4.25 3.00
CA ALA A 49 -0.49 -2.83 3.21
C ALA A 49 -0.96 -2.28 4.56
N GLY A 50 -1.81 -3.02 5.30
CA GLY A 50 -2.29 -2.66 6.62
C GLY A 50 -2.67 -3.88 7.45
N LEU A 51 -2.76 -3.72 8.77
CA LEU A 51 -2.99 -4.84 9.71
C LEU A 51 -4.47 -5.30 9.80
N SER A 52 -5.43 -4.42 9.50
CA SER A 52 -6.85 -4.72 9.71
C SER A 52 -7.85 -3.91 8.88
N HIS A 53 -7.51 -2.69 8.44
CA HIS A 53 -8.48 -1.76 7.85
C HIS A 53 -8.49 -1.75 6.32
N HIS A 54 -7.36 -1.44 5.69
CA HIS A 54 -7.21 -1.36 4.25
C HIS A 54 -6.09 -2.29 3.80
N HIS A 55 -6.25 -2.92 2.64
CA HIS A 55 -5.26 -3.79 2.03
C HIS A 55 -4.72 -4.87 3.01
N SER A 56 -5.55 -5.29 3.96
CA SER A 56 -5.21 -6.26 5.02
C SER A 56 -5.43 -7.70 4.56
N TYR A 57 -4.76 -8.04 3.47
CA TYR A 57 -4.83 -9.36 2.82
C TYR A 57 -3.54 -9.61 2.03
N PRO A 58 -3.23 -10.89 1.69
CA PRO A 58 -2.00 -11.21 0.97
C PRO A 58 -1.88 -10.47 -0.37
N GLY A 59 -0.73 -9.82 -0.59
CA GLY A 59 -0.45 -9.02 -1.78
C GLY A 59 -1.09 -7.62 -1.78
N GLY A 60 -1.75 -7.24 -0.68
CA GLY A 60 -2.35 -5.93 -0.50
C GLY A 60 -1.34 -4.77 -0.66
N PHE A 61 -0.09 -4.97 -0.25
CA PHE A 61 0.98 -3.97 -0.40
C PHE A 61 1.20 -3.58 -1.88
N ILE A 62 1.33 -4.58 -2.76
CA ILE A 62 1.53 -4.33 -4.19
C ILE A 62 0.32 -3.61 -4.79
N GLU A 63 -0.90 -4.02 -4.43
CA GLU A 63 -2.12 -3.37 -4.91
C GLU A 63 -2.18 -1.91 -4.47
N HIS A 64 -1.86 -1.64 -3.21
CA HIS A 64 -1.83 -0.30 -2.63
C HIS A 64 -0.84 0.60 -3.38
N VAL A 65 0.42 0.21 -3.50
CA VAL A 65 1.45 1.02 -4.19
C VAL A 65 1.06 1.30 -5.65
N VAL A 66 0.50 0.31 -6.35
CA VAL A 66 0.07 0.47 -7.74
C VAL A 66 -1.12 1.42 -7.86
N SER A 67 -2.12 1.28 -7.00
CA SER A 67 -3.32 2.12 -7.00
C SER A 67 -2.99 3.56 -6.61
N SER A 68 -2.23 3.75 -5.52
CA SER A 68 -1.70 5.05 -5.09
C SER A 68 -0.87 5.72 -6.18
N THR A 69 -0.07 4.97 -6.94
CA THR A 69 0.68 5.53 -8.08
C THR A 69 -0.27 6.07 -9.16
N ASN A 70 -1.34 5.35 -9.50
CA ASN A 70 -2.31 5.80 -10.50
C ASN A 70 -3.02 7.08 -10.07
N ILE A 71 -3.44 7.15 -8.81
CA ILE A 71 -4.08 8.34 -8.23
C ILE A 71 -3.10 9.52 -8.22
N ALA A 72 -1.87 9.30 -7.75
CA ALA A 72 -0.83 10.32 -7.73
C ALA A 72 -0.56 10.90 -9.13
N LEU A 73 -0.45 10.04 -10.16
CA LEU A 73 -0.25 10.51 -11.54
C LEU A 73 -1.45 11.29 -12.10
N ALA A 74 -2.68 10.97 -11.68
CA ALA A 74 -3.86 11.74 -12.02
C ALA A 74 -3.88 13.12 -11.33
N LEU A 75 -3.44 13.19 -10.07
CA LEU A 75 -3.26 14.45 -9.35
C LEU A 75 -2.17 15.32 -9.99
N CYS A 76 -1.03 14.73 -10.39
CA CYS A 76 0.00 15.45 -11.15
C CYS A 76 -0.60 16.09 -12.42
N ASN A 77 -1.45 15.37 -13.16
CA ASN A 77 -2.09 15.91 -14.36
C ASN A 77 -2.99 17.10 -14.04
N SER A 78 -3.72 17.05 -12.92
CA SER A 78 -4.58 18.16 -12.49
C SER A 78 -3.73 19.39 -12.16
N VAL A 79 -2.63 19.21 -11.42
CA VAL A 79 -1.70 20.30 -11.10
C VAL A 79 -1.12 20.92 -12.36
N GLU A 80 -0.58 20.11 -13.27
CA GLU A 80 0.12 20.60 -14.46
C GLU A 80 -0.82 21.21 -15.51
N LYS A 81 -1.98 20.59 -15.76
CA LYS A 81 -2.86 20.97 -16.89
C LYS A 81 -3.99 21.91 -16.50
N ILE A 82 -4.46 21.86 -15.27
CA ILE A 82 -5.63 22.65 -14.81
C ILE A 82 -5.16 23.81 -13.94
N TYR A 83 -4.27 23.54 -12.98
CA TYR A 83 -3.84 24.56 -12.02
C TYR A 83 -2.59 25.35 -12.46
N GLY A 84 -1.92 24.93 -13.54
CA GLY A 84 -0.72 25.60 -14.05
C GLY A 84 0.51 25.45 -13.14
N GLY A 85 0.49 24.49 -12.21
CA GLY A 85 1.60 24.18 -11.33
C GLY A 85 2.68 23.34 -12.01
N LYS A 86 3.83 23.23 -11.37
CA LYS A 86 4.92 22.33 -11.77
C LYS A 86 5.04 21.21 -10.74
N VAL A 87 5.28 19.99 -11.20
CA VAL A 87 5.44 18.81 -10.34
C VAL A 87 6.68 18.04 -10.77
N ASN A 88 7.52 17.67 -9.81
CA ASN A 88 8.56 16.68 -10.03
C ASN A 88 7.97 15.26 -9.96
N ARG A 89 7.54 14.74 -11.12
CA ARG A 89 6.89 13.40 -11.20
C ARG A 89 7.81 12.27 -10.75
N ASP A 90 9.12 12.41 -10.90
CA ASP A 90 10.09 11.40 -10.44
C ASP A 90 10.11 11.29 -8.91
N ILE A 91 10.05 12.43 -8.21
CA ILE A 91 9.93 12.49 -6.75
C ILE A 91 8.60 11.93 -6.26
N VAL A 92 7.48 12.24 -6.95
CA VAL A 92 6.16 11.66 -6.61
C VAL A 92 6.18 10.14 -6.74
N ILE A 93 6.67 9.63 -7.87
CA ILE A 93 6.72 8.17 -8.12
C ILE A 93 7.64 7.48 -7.13
N ALA A 94 8.84 8.03 -6.87
CA ALA A 94 9.76 7.51 -5.86
C ALA A 94 9.13 7.53 -4.46
N GLY A 95 8.42 8.60 -4.12
CA GLY A 95 7.71 8.73 -2.85
C GLY A 95 6.68 7.62 -2.65
N ILE A 96 5.81 7.39 -3.64
CA ILE A 96 4.81 6.31 -3.57
C ILE A 96 5.47 4.92 -3.52
N LEU A 97 6.57 4.68 -4.24
CA LEU A 97 7.27 3.38 -4.16
C LEU A 97 7.87 3.10 -2.78
N LEU A 98 8.24 4.14 -2.02
CA LEU A 98 9.04 4.01 -0.80
C LEU A 98 8.29 4.31 0.50
N HIS A 99 7.18 5.05 0.47
CA HIS A 99 6.51 5.56 1.70
C HIS A 99 6.17 4.46 2.72
N ASP A 100 5.75 3.30 2.23
CA ASP A 100 5.32 2.15 3.02
C ASP A 100 6.27 0.95 2.95
N LEU A 101 7.43 1.09 2.29
CA LEU A 101 8.31 -0.04 1.97
C LEU A 101 8.75 -0.86 3.19
N PHE A 102 8.77 -0.25 4.37
CA PHE A 102 9.18 -0.88 5.61
C PHE A 102 8.02 -1.45 6.44
N LYS A 103 6.76 -1.29 6.03
CA LYS A 103 5.62 -1.95 6.67
C LYS A 103 5.78 -3.47 6.76
N PRO A 104 6.23 -4.19 5.71
CA PRO A 104 6.44 -5.64 5.77
C PRO A 104 7.45 -6.09 6.83
N LEU A 105 8.41 -5.24 7.23
CA LEU A 105 9.36 -5.52 8.33
C LEU A 105 8.74 -5.36 9.71
N THR A 106 7.69 -4.54 9.79
CA THR A 106 6.94 -4.30 11.01
C THR A 106 5.77 -5.26 11.21
N TYR A 107 5.47 -6.11 10.22
CA TYR A 107 4.32 -7.01 10.24
C TYR A 107 4.71 -8.49 10.30
N THR A 108 3.91 -9.28 11.00
CA THR A 108 3.95 -10.74 10.99
C THR A 108 2.57 -11.30 10.65
N GLU A 109 2.52 -12.48 10.04
CA GLU A 109 1.28 -13.21 9.78
C GLU A 109 1.06 -14.26 10.88
N LYS A 110 -0.18 -14.40 11.36
CA LYS A 110 -0.62 -15.44 12.30
C LYS A 110 -1.12 -16.67 11.55
N GLU A 111 -1.21 -17.80 12.25
CA GLU A 111 -1.74 -19.06 11.69
C GLU A 111 -3.18 -18.94 11.16
N ASP A 112 -3.96 -18.01 11.72
CA ASP A 112 -5.34 -17.75 11.28
C ASP A 112 -5.46 -16.77 10.10
N GLY A 113 -4.32 -16.36 9.51
CA GLY A 113 -4.25 -15.46 8.36
C GLY A 113 -4.48 -13.97 8.70
N ARG A 114 -4.58 -13.61 9.99
CA ARG A 114 -4.53 -12.21 10.44
C ARG A 114 -3.09 -11.73 10.55
N TYR A 115 -2.91 -10.42 10.53
CA TYR A 115 -1.60 -9.79 10.71
C TYR A 115 -1.45 -9.18 12.10
N ASP A 116 -0.22 -9.19 12.59
CA ASP A 116 0.20 -8.54 13.84
C ASP A 116 1.50 -7.77 13.63
N THR A 117 1.98 -7.10 14.68
CA THR A 117 3.27 -6.41 14.66
C THR A 117 4.43 -7.35 14.99
N THR A 118 5.61 -7.08 14.42
CA THR A 118 6.88 -7.71 14.84
C THR A 118 7.42 -7.04 16.10
N LYS A 119 8.35 -7.70 16.80
CA LYS A 119 9.07 -7.09 17.93
C LYS A 119 9.83 -5.82 17.53
N LEU A 120 10.29 -5.70 16.28
CA LEU A 120 10.93 -4.48 15.78
C LEU A 120 9.97 -3.28 15.85
N ALA A 121 8.70 -3.51 15.53
CA ALA A 121 7.66 -2.49 15.51
C ALA A 121 7.37 -1.89 16.90
N ASP A 122 7.70 -2.62 17.98
CA ASP A 122 7.60 -2.10 19.36
C ASP A 122 8.61 -0.96 19.63
N TYR A 123 9.70 -0.90 18.85
CA TYR A 123 10.78 0.09 19.00
C TYR A 123 10.81 1.11 17.87
N MET A 124 10.53 0.69 16.63
CA MET A 124 10.59 1.55 15.45
C MET A 124 9.45 1.25 14.48
N ASP A 125 8.64 2.27 14.19
CA ASP A 125 7.61 2.19 13.15
C ASP A 125 8.21 2.19 11.73
N HIS A 126 7.39 1.80 10.75
CA HIS A 126 7.79 1.75 9.33
C HIS A 126 8.29 3.11 8.81
N LEU A 127 7.74 4.22 9.31
CA LEU A 127 8.10 5.56 8.86
C LEU A 127 9.52 5.93 9.31
N SER A 128 9.84 5.66 10.57
CA SER A 128 11.15 5.90 11.18
C SER A 128 12.21 5.04 10.51
N LEU A 129 11.89 3.77 10.21
CA LEU A 129 12.75 2.87 9.43
C LEU A 129 12.99 3.44 8.03
N ALA A 130 11.94 3.84 7.32
CA ALA A 130 12.05 4.42 5.97
C ALA A 130 12.90 5.69 5.96
N VAL A 131 12.61 6.66 6.83
CA VAL A 131 13.36 7.92 6.91
C VAL A 131 14.84 7.69 7.24
N SER A 132 15.13 6.79 8.19
CA SER A 132 16.51 6.42 8.55
C SER A 132 17.27 5.88 7.34
N GLU A 133 16.68 4.95 6.60
CA GLU A 133 17.30 4.36 5.41
C GLU A 133 17.47 5.36 4.26
N LEU A 134 16.52 6.26 4.06
CA LEU A 134 16.63 7.30 3.04
C LEU A 134 17.76 8.29 3.36
N VAL A 135 17.88 8.71 4.63
CA VAL A 135 18.97 9.58 5.10
C VAL A 135 20.31 8.87 4.96
N ARG A 136 20.43 7.63 5.47
CA ARG A 136 21.66 6.83 5.42
C ARG A 136 22.15 6.61 3.98
N ARG A 137 21.22 6.40 3.04
CA ARG A 137 21.51 6.21 1.62
C ARG A 137 21.62 7.52 0.85
N ASN A 138 21.58 8.68 1.52
CA ASN A 138 21.75 10.01 0.92
C ASN A 138 20.74 10.31 -0.20
N PHE A 139 19.46 9.94 -0.02
CA PHE A 139 18.41 10.34 -0.96
C PHE A 139 18.16 11.85 -0.93
N PRO A 140 17.58 12.44 -2.00
CA PRO A 140 17.24 13.86 -2.02
C PRO A 140 16.36 14.25 -0.82
N LEU A 141 16.65 15.40 -0.20
CA LEU A 141 15.89 15.92 0.93
C LEU A 141 14.39 16.06 0.61
N GLU A 142 14.07 16.44 -0.63
CA GLU A 142 12.69 16.52 -1.11
C GLU A 142 11.95 15.17 -1.01
N LEU A 143 12.61 14.06 -1.38
CA LEU A 143 12.02 12.73 -1.27
C LEU A 143 11.88 12.28 0.19
N ILE A 144 12.87 12.59 1.03
CA ILE A 144 12.80 12.32 2.47
C ILE A 144 11.60 13.07 3.09
N HIS A 145 11.35 14.32 2.67
CA HIS A 145 10.17 15.07 3.07
C HIS A 145 8.87 14.41 2.59
N VAL A 146 8.81 13.98 1.33
CA VAL A 146 7.63 13.28 0.77
C VAL A 146 7.29 12.04 1.59
N VAL A 147 8.29 11.20 1.89
CA VAL A 147 8.08 9.99 2.68
C VAL A 147 7.75 10.34 4.13
N SER A 148 8.47 11.25 4.79
CA SER A 148 8.18 11.61 6.19
C SER A 148 6.80 12.27 6.38
N ALA A 149 6.28 12.95 5.36
CA ALA A 149 5.03 13.71 5.42
C ALA A 149 3.78 12.98 4.91
N HIS A 150 3.88 11.74 4.43
CA HIS A 150 2.79 11.08 3.71
C HIS A 150 1.54 10.82 4.57
N HIS A 151 1.69 10.67 5.89
CA HIS A 151 0.56 10.53 6.84
C HIS A 151 -0.19 11.85 7.12
N GLY A 152 0.28 12.99 6.58
CA GLY A 152 -0.38 14.28 6.70
C GLY A 152 -0.50 14.75 8.16
N ASN A 153 -1.72 15.03 8.61
CA ASN A 153 -1.98 15.46 9.99
C ASN A 153 -1.74 14.37 11.04
N HIS A 154 -1.66 13.10 10.63
CA HIS A 154 -1.36 11.97 11.52
C HIS A 154 0.13 11.64 11.55
N GLY A 155 0.94 12.29 10.71
CA GLY A 155 2.38 12.12 10.64
C GLY A 155 3.15 13.11 11.51
N PRO A 156 4.46 12.89 11.69
CA PRO A 156 5.33 13.78 12.48
C PRO A 156 5.53 15.15 11.80
N ILE A 157 5.33 15.22 10.48
CA ILE A 157 5.45 16.43 9.69
C ILE A 157 4.32 16.51 8.66
N LYS A 158 3.84 17.72 8.40
CA LYS A 158 2.80 17.96 7.39
C LYS A 158 3.43 18.11 6.00
N PRO A 159 2.73 17.72 4.91
CA PRO A 159 3.19 17.95 3.56
C PRO A 159 3.27 19.47 3.29
N ARG A 160 4.39 19.90 2.72
CA ARG A 160 4.73 21.31 2.46
C ARG A 160 5.21 21.57 1.03
N THR A 161 5.33 20.52 0.22
CA THR A 161 5.62 20.59 -1.21
C THR A 161 4.45 19.98 -1.98
N VAL A 162 4.32 20.31 -3.26
CA VAL A 162 3.24 19.77 -4.08
C VAL A 162 3.37 18.26 -4.25
N GLU A 163 4.60 17.75 -4.33
CA GLU A 163 4.93 16.34 -4.39
C GLU A 163 4.47 15.61 -3.12
N ALA A 164 4.76 16.18 -1.94
CA ALA A 164 4.34 15.59 -0.66
C ALA A 164 2.82 15.63 -0.50
N LEU A 165 2.17 16.72 -0.94
CA LEU A 165 0.71 16.84 -0.95
C LEU A 165 0.07 15.80 -1.88
N ILE A 166 0.62 15.60 -3.07
CA ILE A 166 0.15 14.60 -4.03
C ILE A 166 0.28 13.20 -3.43
N CYS A 167 1.43 12.85 -2.85
CA CYS A 167 1.63 11.53 -2.24
C CYS A 167 0.68 11.29 -1.07
N HIS A 168 0.54 12.25 -0.17
CA HIS A 168 -0.39 12.18 0.96
C HIS A 168 -1.84 11.97 0.49
N LEU A 169 -2.31 12.76 -0.48
CA LEU A 169 -3.68 12.66 -0.98
C LEU A 169 -3.92 11.35 -1.74
N ALA A 170 -2.92 10.85 -2.46
CA ALA A 170 -3.02 9.60 -3.19
C ALA A 170 -3.10 8.38 -2.25
N ASP A 171 -2.21 8.30 -1.25
CA ASP A 171 -2.26 7.28 -0.20
C ASP A 171 -3.61 7.32 0.55
N MET A 172 -4.01 8.51 1.03
CA MET A 172 -5.28 8.66 1.76
C MET A 172 -6.49 8.23 0.90
N ALA A 173 -6.53 8.61 -0.37
CA ALA A 173 -7.63 8.27 -1.26
C ALA A 173 -7.72 6.75 -1.51
N ASP A 174 -6.59 6.10 -1.75
CA ASP A 174 -6.54 4.66 -1.97
C ASP A 174 -6.92 3.88 -0.70
N SER A 175 -6.22 4.16 0.40
CA SER A 175 -6.43 3.51 1.69
C SER A 175 -7.87 3.66 2.17
N ARG A 176 -8.48 4.83 1.97
CA ARG A 176 -9.90 5.06 2.31
C ARG A 176 -10.84 4.29 1.39
N LEU A 177 -10.65 4.36 0.07
CA LEU A 177 -11.53 3.64 -0.86
C LEU A 177 -11.50 2.14 -0.59
N ASN A 178 -10.31 1.57 -0.43
CA ASN A 178 -10.15 0.15 -0.15
C ASN A 178 -10.82 -0.24 1.17
N GLY A 179 -10.53 0.47 2.25
CA GLY A 179 -11.11 0.18 3.57
C GLY A 179 -12.65 0.24 3.56
N GLU A 180 -13.22 1.27 2.93
CA GLU A 180 -14.69 1.40 2.82
C GLU A 180 -15.30 0.24 2.00
N VAL A 181 -14.67 -0.15 0.90
CA VAL A 181 -15.14 -1.28 0.06
C VAL A 181 -15.07 -2.60 0.83
N LEU A 182 -14.00 -2.85 1.58
CA LEU A 182 -13.88 -4.04 2.43
C LEU A 182 -14.95 -4.05 3.53
N ASN A 183 -15.18 -2.92 4.20
CA ASN A 183 -16.19 -2.79 5.26
C ASN A 183 -17.60 -3.06 4.74
N VAL A 184 -17.96 -2.46 3.60
CA VAL A 184 -19.27 -2.68 2.98
C VAL A 184 -19.43 -4.14 2.56
N ALA A 185 -18.40 -4.75 1.97
CA ALA A 185 -18.44 -6.15 1.59
C ALA A 185 -18.61 -7.07 2.81
N ALA A 186 -17.82 -6.86 3.86
CA ALA A 186 -17.92 -7.64 5.11
C ALA A 186 -19.32 -7.52 5.74
N TYR A 187 -19.90 -6.32 5.77
CA TYR A 187 -21.28 -6.12 6.21
C TYR A 187 -22.28 -6.91 5.37
N LEU A 188 -22.16 -6.85 4.03
CA LEU A 188 -23.06 -7.57 3.12
C LEU A 188 -22.95 -9.08 3.27
N VAL A 189 -21.73 -9.60 3.45
CA VAL A 189 -21.48 -11.02 3.74
C VAL A 189 -22.20 -11.43 5.02
N ARG A 190 -21.92 -10.75 6.13
CA ARG A 190 -22.54 -11.06 7.43
C ARG A 190 -24.06 -10.98 7.37
N LYS A 191 -24.60 -10.02 6.60
CA LYS A 191 -26.05 -9.87 6.42
C LYS A 191 -26.71 -11.05 5.71
N VAL A 192 -26.02 -11.72 4.78
CA VAL A 192 -26.62 -12.82 4.01
C VAL A 192 -26.26 -14.20 4.55
N THR A 193 -25.10 -14.36 5.19
CA THR A 193 -24.64 -15.67 5.70
C THR A 193 -24.69 -15.80 7.22
N GLY A 194 -24.73 -14.69 7.97
CA GLY A 194 -24.52 -14.69 9.42
C GLY A 194 -23.06 -14.93 9.84
N GLU A 195 -22.13 -15.05 8.89
CA GLU A 195 -20.72 -15.38 9.12
C GLU A 195 -19.80 -14.25 8.61
N GLU A 196 -18.54 -14.27 9.03
CA GLU A 196 -17.49 -13.44 8.46
C GLU A 196 -16.59 -14.24 7.52
N ILE A 197 -16.07 -13.58 6.48
CA ILE A 197 -15.02 -14.14 5.63
C ILE A 197 -13.72 -13.42 6.00
N PRO A 198 -12.75 -14.12 6.62
CA PRO A 198 -11.50 -13.49 6.98
C PRO A 198 -10.72 -13.07 5.73
N SER A 199 -10.04 -11.93 5.84
CA SER A 199 -9.12 -11.41 4.82
C SER A 199 -9.74 -11.34 3.42
N LEU A 200 -10.89 -10.66 3.29
CA LEU A 200 -11.46 -10.33 1.98
C LEU A 200 -10.47 -9.49 1.19
N THR A 201 -10.23 -9.89 -0.07
CA THR A 201 -9.43 -9.09 -1.00
C THR A 201 -10.28 -7.97 -1.62
N ALA A 202 -9.65 -6.90 -2.12
CA ALA A 202 -10.36 -5.86 -2.86
C ALA A 202 -11.17 -6.42 -4.03
N LYS A 203 -10.60 -7.39 -4.77
CA LYS A 203 -11.29 -8.05 -5.89
C LYS A 203 -12.59 -8.73 -5.43
N GLU A 204 -12.54 -9.51 -4.35
CA GLU A 204 -13.73 -10.19 -3.82
C GLU A 204 -14.76 -9.19 -3.29
N ALA A 205 -14.31 -8.13 -2.62
CA ALA A 205 -15.18 -7.07 -2.14
C ALA A 205 -15.91 -6.35 -3.30
N PHE A 206 -15.20 -5.98 -4.37
CA PHE A 206 -15.83 -5.41 -5.57
C PHE A 206 -16.76 -6.39 -6.30
N GLU A 207 -16.45 -7.70 -6.33
CA GLU A 207 -17.36 -8.74 -6.84
C GLU A 207 -18.68 -8.76 -6.04
N ILE A 208 -18.60 -8.68 -4.70
CA ILE A 208 -19.75 -8.63 -3.80
C ILE A 208 -20.58 -7.35 -3.98
N LEU A 209 -19.94 -6.19 -4.02
CA LEU A 209 -20.64 -4.91 -4.21
C LEU A 209 -21.33 -4.87 -5.58
N ARG A 210 -20.69 -5.39 -6.62
CA ARG A 210 -21.27 -5.44 -7.96
C ARG A 210 -22.48 -6.37 -8.01
N SER A 211 -22.42 -7.55 -7.39
CA SER A 211 -23.58 -8.45 -7.36
C SER A 211 -24.74 -7.88 -6.52
N LYS A 212 -24.42 -7.13 -5.45
CA LYS A 212 -25.44 -6.38 -4.71
C LYS A 212 -26.18 -5.39 -5.60
N THR A 213 -25.46 -4.66 -6.47
CA THR A 213 -26.06 -3.69 -7.40
C THR A 213 -26.92 -4.36 -8.47
N LEU A 214 -26.49 -5.50 -9.01
CA LEU A 214 -27.17 -6.17 -10.13
C LEU A 214 -28.34 -7.06 -9.70
N GLU A 215 -28.22 -7.75 -8.57
CA GLU A 215 -29.07 -8.88 -8.18
C GLU A 215 -29.55 -8.80 -6.71
N GLY A 216 -29.30 -7.69 -6.02
CA GLY A 216 -29.72 -7.51 -4.63
C GLY A 216 -29.00 -8.46 -3.66
N LEU A 217 -29.66 -8.83 -2.55
CA LEU A 217 -29.05 -9.71 -1.54
C LEU A 217 -28.89 -11.16 -2.02
N GLU A 218 -29.74 -11.62 -2.94
CA GLU A 218 -29.62 -12.96 -3.52
C GLU A 218 -28.33 -13.09 -4.34
N GLY A 219 -27.99 -12.06 -5.12
CA GLY A 219 -26.71 -12.00 -5.85
C GLY A 219 -25.49 -12.03 -4.92
N VAL A 220 -25.57 -11.34 -3.78
CA VAL A 220 -24.51 -11.39 -2.75
C VAL A 220 -24.35 -12.82 -2.24
N ALA A 221 -25.43 -13.49 -1.85
CA ALA A 221 -25.36 -14.87 -1.34
C ALA A 221 -24.73 -15.82 -2.36
N LYS A 222 -25.15 -15.75 -3.63
CA LYS A 222 -24.56 -16.55 -4.73
C LYS A 222 -23.07 -16.25 -4.92
N THR A 223 -22.69 -14.99 -4.84
CA THR A 223 -21.29 -14.55 -5.00
C THR A 223 -20.41 -15.05 -3.86
N VAL A 224 -20.89 -14.96 -2.62
CA VAL A 224 -20.20 -15.46 -1.43
C VAL A 224 -19.94 -16.96 -1.54
N GLU A 225 -20.93 -17.74 -1.94
CA GLU A 225 -20.76 -19.18 -2.16
C GLU A 225 -19.71 -19.49 -3.23
N LYS A 226 -19.70 -18.72 -4.33
CA LYS A 226 -18.67 -18.84 -5.38
C LYS A 226 -17.27 -18.51 -4.87
N ILE A 227 -17.13 -17.51 -4.00
CA ILE A 227 -15.87 -17.13 -3.36
C ILE A 227 -15.38 -18.26 -2.44
N LYS A 228 -16.24 -18.77 -1.55
CA LYS A 228 -15.92 -19.89 -0.65
C LYS A 228 -15.41 -21.10 -1.44
N ARG A 229 -16.15 -21.53 -2.48
CA ARG A 229 -15.75 -22.64 -3.36
C ARG A 229 -14.40 -22.40 -4.07
N ARG A 230 -14.11 -21.16 -4.49
CA ARG A 230 -12.82 -20.80 -5.11
C ARG A 230 -11.65 -20.91 -4.12
N ARG A 231 -11.84 -20.52 -2.87
CA ARG A 231 -10.81 -20.60 -1.83
C ARG A 231 -10.50 -22.06 -1.46
N THR A 232 -11.52 -22.90 -1.30
CA THR A 232 -11.34 -24.34 -1.02
C THR A 232 -10.59 -25.09 -2.12
N ARG A 233 -10.74 -24.70 -3.39
CA ARG A 233 -10.01 -25.35 -4.51
C ARG A 233 -8.53 -24.96 -4.61
N LYS A 234 -8.11 -23.93 -3.88
CA LYS A 234 -6.73 -23.41 -3.89
C LYS A 234 -5.93 -23.80 -2.65
N ALA A 235 -6.61 -24.25 -1.60
CA ALA A 235 -6.01 -24.84 -0.40
C ALA A 235 -5.71 -26.32 -0.66
#